data_AF-A0A0F9DC73-F1
#
_entry.id   AF-A0A0F9DC73-F1
#
_cell.length_a   1.000
_cell.length_b   1.000
_cell.length_c   1.000
_cell.angle_alpha   90.00
_cell.angle_beta   90.00
_cell.angle_gamma   90.00
#
_symmetry.space_group_name_H-M   'P 1'
#
loop_
_entity.id
_entity.type
_entity.pdbx_description
1 polymer ?
#
loop_
_entity_poly.entity_id
_entity_poly.type
_entity_poly.pdbx_seq_one_letter_code
_entity_poly.pdbx_strand_id
1 'polypeptide(L)'
;IYGFGPFLLGLARFHPTAGFLAATVPWLFCPAAFGLAPFCRFPFCKKMAKWEPGPKANWWWINWLLSALPFLAILLFFQVSSHYRLFAIPIQASLHLADLTGLLAPLVMISRNLTPVGFYHIPIASLIMGFFMLLAARRFGVMMILTIGTILAFCGSFLSISPIIWLAIPVLCCSILVGAGMQGLISAGSTDRVWVLVIAMIMATLSVVTLLLAAKYYQIFAGLGTSYAKLFLETAKMYILGATAATIIFFITRARLRIRWLRWVLLCSAMAIDTFLGARFIVDRIF
;
A
#
# COMPACT_ATOMS: atom_id res chain seq x y z
N ILE A 1 -6.48 -3.70 2.86
CA ILE A 1 -5.74 -2.46 2.59
C ILE A 1 -4.32 -2.65 3.09
N TYR A 2 -3.43 -3.11 2.21
CA TYR A 2 -2.11 -3.63 2.61
C TYR A 2 -1.02 -2.56 2.73
N GLY A 3 -1.29 -1.33 2.28
CA GLY A 3 -0.29 -0.24 2.30
C GLY A 3 -0.63 0.96 3.19
N PHE A 4 -1.88 1.09 3.62
CA PHE A 4 -2.34 2.24 4.40
C PHE A 4 -2.03 2.10 5.90
N GLY A 5 -1.75 0.86 6.36
CA GLY A 5 -1.54 0.52 7.77
C GLY A 5 -0.44 1.33 8.47
N PRO A 6 0.83 1.32 7.99
CA PRO A 6 1.92 2.05 8.62
C PRO A 6 1.66 3.56 8.70
N PHE A 7 1.10 4.13 7.63
CA PHE A 7 0.72 5.54 7.57
C PHE A 7 -0.32 5.89 8.65
N LEU A 8 -1.36 5.07 8.81
CA LEU A 8 -2.39 5.26 9.83
C LEU A 8 -1.89 5.01 11.26
N LEU A 9 -1.01 4.04 11.47
CA LEU A 9 -0.36 3.83 12.76
C LEU A 9 0.49 5.05 13.14
N GLY A 10 1.14 5.68 12.15
CA GLY A 10 1.79 6.98 12.32
C GLY A 10 0.81 8.08 12.73
N LEU A 11 -0.38 8.12 12.14
CA LEU A 11 -1.44 9.06 12.51
C LEU A 11 -2.04 8.78 13.90
N ALA A 12 -2.04 7.53 14.35
CA ALA A 12 -2.54 7.15 15.68
C ALA A 12 -1.74 7.80 16.81
N ARG A 13 -0.47 8.15 16.58
CA ARG A 13 0.34 8.98 17.50
C ARG A 13 -0.29 10.35 17.77
N PHE A 14 -1.02 10.89 16.80
CA PHE A 14 -1.66 12.20 16.89
C PHE A 14 -3.13 12.10 17.28
N HIS A 15 -3.84 11.04 16.88
CA HIS A 15 -5.26 10.90 17.21
C HIS A 15 -5.75 9.43 17.27
N PRO A 16 -6.42 9.00 18.35
CA PRO A 16 -6.86 7.61 18.52
C PRO A 16 -7.92 7.18 17.50
N THR A 17 -8.72 8.11 16.96
CA THR A 17 -9.75 7.77 15.95
C THR A 17 -9.19 7.61 14.54
N ALA A 18 -7.89 7.83 14.29
CA ALA A 18 -7.28 7.54 12.99
C ALA A 18 -7.47 6.07 12.58
N GLY A 19 -7.53 5.16 13.56
CA GLY A 19 -7.88 3.75 13.33
C GLY A 19 -9.31 3.53 12.80
N PHE A 20 -10.24 4.41 13.11
CA PHE A 20 -11.61 4.34 12.56
C PHE A 20 -11.62 4.67 11.06
N LEU A 21 -10.84 5.66 10.64
CA LEU A 21 -10.63 5.95 9.22
C LEU A 21 -10.04 4.74 8.49
N ALA A 22 -9.05 4.09 9.12
CA ALA A 22 -8.46 2.85 8.60
C ALA A 22 -9.48 1.73 8.37
N ALA A 23 -10.37 1.55 9.36
CA ALA A 23 -11.38 0.52 9.32
C ALA A 23 -12.47 0.81 8.28
N THR A 24 -12.84 2.08 8.08
CA THR A 24 -13.97 2.49 7.22
C THR A 24 -13.62 2.63 5.75
N VAL A 25 -12.44 3.19 5.41
CA VAL A 25 -12.00 3.42 4.02
C VAL A 25 -12.13 2.19 3.10
N PRO A 26 -11.79 0.94 3.50
CA PRO A 26 -11.99 -0.21 2.62
C PRO A 26 -13.45 -0.44 2.24
N TRP A 27 -14.36 -0.24 3.18
CA TRP A 27 -15.80 -0.46 2.96
C TRP A 27 -16.40 0.59 2.04
N LEU A 28 -15.84 1.80 2.01
CA LEU A 28 -16.27 2.86 1.09
C LEU A 28 -15.96 2.54 -0.38
N PHE A 29 -15.00 1.65 -0.66
CA PHE A 29 -14.79 1.12 -2.01
C PHE A 29 -15.79 0.03 -2.40
N CYS A 30 -16.47 -0.61 -1.44
CA CYS A 30 -17.39 -1.71 -1.74
C CYS A 30 -18.55 -1.29 -2.66
N PRO A 31 -19.25 -0.16 -2.42
CA PRO A 31 -20.28 0.31 -3.35
C PRO A 31 -19.76 0.54 -4.77
N ALA A 32 -18.55 1.08 -4.93
CA ALA A 32 -17.96 1.30 -6.25
C ALA A 32 -17.50 0.00 -6.93
N ALA A 33 -17.04 -0.98 -6.15
CA ALA A 33 -16.60 -2.28 -6.67
C ALA A 33 -17.77 -3.24 -6.96
N PHE A 34 -18.91 -3.09 -6.26
CA PHE A 34 -20.04 -4.01 -6.31
C PHE A 34 -21.36 -3.39 -6.82
N GLY A 35 -21.49 -2.07 -6.91
CA GLY A 35 -22.62 -1.39 -7.56
C GLY A 35 -22.44 -1.42 -9.08
N LEU A 36 -23.39 -1.84 -9.92
CA LEU A 36 -24.86 -1.95 -9.82
C LEU A 36 -25.38 -3.39 -10.03
N ALA A 37 -24.72 -4.42 -9.51
CA ALA A 37 -25.32 -5.75 -9.45
C ALA A 37 -26.04 -5.86 -8.11
N PRO A 38 -27.38 -5.79 -8.04
CA PRO A 38 -28.08 -5.77 -6.78
C PRO A 38 -27.78 -7.07 -6.04
N PHE A 39 -27.16 -6.96 -4.88
CA PHE A 39 -27.40 -7.87 -3.76
C PHE A 39 -27.29 -9.38 -4.07
N CYS A 40 -26.29 -9.83 -4.83
CA CYS A 40 -26.11 -11.26 -5.11
C CYS A 40 -24.65 -11.68 -5.03
N ARG A 41 -24.12 -11.90 -3.81
CA ARG A 41 -22.90 -12.69 -3.63
C ARG A 41 -22.74 -13.38 -2.28
N PHE A 42 -23.85 -13.76 -1.65
CA PHE A 42 -23.85 -14.93 -0.77
C PHE A 42 -24.03 -16.20 -1.64
N PRO A 43 -23.48 -17.36 -1.23
CA PRO A 43 -23.38 -18.56 -2.06
C PRO A 43 -24.72 -19.20 -2.50
N PHE A 44 -25.87 -18.64 -2.12
CA PHE A 44 -27.21 -19.12 -2.48
C PHE A 44 -27.68 -18.70 -3.89
N CYS A 45 -27.05 -17.70 -4.53
CA CYS A 45 -27.47 -17.18 -5.84
C CYS A 45 -26.66 -17.72 -7.04
N LYS A 46 -26.38 -19.03 -7.08
CA LYS A 46 -25.79 -19.67 -8.29
C LYS A 46 -26.81 -19.95 -9.40
N LYS A 47 -28.12 -19.76 -9.19
CA LYS A 47 -29.16 -20.21 -10.14
C LYS A 47 -29.79 -19.12 -11.01
N MET A 48 -29.28 -17.90 -11.00
CA MET A 48 -29.73 -16.82 -11.91
C MET A 48 -28.53 -16.11 -12.53
N ALA A 49 -27.88 -16.78 -13.49
CA ALA A 49 -26.92 -16.14 -14.39
C ALA A 49 -27.29 -16.45 -15.84
N LYS A 50 -28.54 -16.12 -16.21
CA LYS A 50 -28.89 -15.69 -17.57
C LYS A 50 -29.13 -14.20 -17.49
N TRP A 51 -28.05 -13.43 -17.46
CA TRP A 51 -28.07 -11.98 -17.37
C TRP A 51 -28.21 -11.45 -18.80
N GLU A 52 -29.45 -11.15 -19.20
CA GLU A 52 -29.70 -10.34 -20.40
C GLU A 52 -29.37 -8.87 -20.06
N PRO A 53 -28.66 -8.15 -20.94
CA PRO A 53 -28.33 -6.75 -20.71
C PRO A 53 -29.60 -5.90 -20.79
N GLY A 54 -30.15 -5.54 -19.63
CA GLY A 54 -31.19 -4.51 -19.51
C GLY A 54 -30.70 -3.14 -20.00
N PRO A 55 -31.64 -2.20 -20.21
CA PRO A 55 -31.40 -0.96 -20.95
C PRO A 55 -30.26 -0.13 -20.34
N LYS A 56 -29.38 0.36 -21.21
CA LYS A 56 -28.19 1.17 -20.95
C LYS A 56 -28.55 2.53 -20.33
N ALA A 57 -29.01 2.54 -19.09
CA ALA A 57 -29.10 3.79 -18.33
C ALA A 57 -27.68 4.27 -18.00
N ASN A 58 -27.45 5.58 -18.11
CA ASN A 58 -26.14 6.21 -18.09
C ASN A 58 -25.55 6.33 -16.66
N TRP A 59 -25.39 5.19 -15.98
CA TRP A 59 -24.96 5.09 -14.57
C TRP A 59 -23.45 5.31 -14.35
N TRP A 60 -22.70 5.72 -15.37
CA TRP A 60 -21.28 6.04 -15.25
C TRP A 60 -21.06 7.08 -14.13
N TRP A 61 -21.78 8.21 -14.16
CA TRP A 61 -21.60 9.30 -13.18
C TRP A 61 -21.71 8.83 -11.72
N ILE A 62 -22.60 7.88 -11.46
CA ILE A 62 -22.81 7.30 -10.13
C ILE A 62 -21.61 6.46 -9.72
N ASN A 63 -21.06 5.62 -10.60
CA ASN A 63 -19.84 4.86 -10.31
C ASN A 63 -18.62 5.77 -10.07
N TRP A 64 -18.51 6.88 -10.82
CA TRP A 64 -17.47 7.88 -10.57
C TRP A 64 -17.62 8.54 -9.21
N LEU A 65 -18.84 8.95 -8.84
CA LEU A 65 -19.14 9.55 -7.55
C LEU A 65 -18.88 8.55 -6.40
N LEU A 66 -19.31 7.30 -6.54
CA LEU A 66 -19.07 6.24 -5.56
C LEU A 66 -17.58 5.92 -5.42
N SER A 67 -16.80 5.98 -6.50
CA SER A 67 -15.35 5.78 -6.43
C SER A 67 -14.62 6.96 -5.78
N ALA A 68 -15.19 8.17 -5.81
CA ALA A 68 -14.64 9.36 -5.16
C ALA A 68 -14.92 9.39 -3.64
N LEU A 69 -15.94 8.66 -3.19
CA LEU A 69 -16.40 8.60 -1.80
C LEU A 69 -15.30 8.32 -0.76
N PRO A 70 -14.39 7.33 -0.91
CA PRO A 70 -13.31 7.11 0.06
C PRO A 70 -12.35 8.30 0.19
N PHE A 71 -12.10 9.02 -0.91
CA PHE A 71 -11.26 10.22 -0.88
C PHE A 71 -11.98 11.38 -0.19
N LEU A 72 -13.26 11.56 -0.48
CA LEU A 72 -14.11 12.56 0.18
C LEU A 72 -14.20 12.31 1.68
N ALA A 73 -14.38 11.05 2.10
CA ALA A 73 -14.44 10.67 3.50
C ALA A 73 -13.13 10.99 4.25
N ILE A 74 -11.97 10.77 3.62
CA ILE A 74 -10.67 11.16 4.18
C ILE A 74 -10.61 12.68 4.35
N LEU A 75 -10.95 13.45 3.31
CA LEU A 75 -10.92 14.92 3.37
C LEU A 75 -11.87 15.46 4.45
N LEU A 76 -13.11 14.98 4.49
CA LEU A 76 -14.11 15.39 5.48
C LEU A 76 -13.69 15.00 6.89
N PHE A 77 -13.17 13.79 7.09
CA PHE A 77 -12.68 13.36 8.40
C PHE A 77 -11.60 14.30 8.93
N PHE A 78 -10.62 14.65 8.10
CA PHE A 78 -9.56 15.56 8.51
C PHE A 78 -10.01 17.03 8.63
N GLN A 79 -10.96 17.48 7.82
CA GLN A 79 -11.52 18.81 7.90
C GLN A 79 -12.35 19.01 9.18
N VAL A 80 -13.23 18.06 9.50
CA VAL A 80 -14.00 18.03 10.76
C VAL A 80 -13.05 18.00 11.95
N SER A 81 -12.04 17.14 11.87
CA SER A 81 -11.01 17.00 12.89
C SER A 81 -10.20 18.29 13.12
N SER A 82 -9.88 19.02 12.05
CA SER A 82 -9.24 20.34 12.12
C SER A 82 -10.16 21.39 12.75
N HIS A 83 -11.45 21.39 12.37
CA HIS A 83 -12.45 22.32 12.91
C HIS A 83 -12.62 22.19 14.43
N TYR A 84 -12.69 20.96 14.93
CA TYR A 84 -12.78 20.69 16.37
C TYR A 84 -11.43 20.77 17.10
N ARG A 85 -10.35 21.19 16.42
CA ARG A 85 -8.98 21.23 16.95
C ARG A 85 -8.54 19.90 17.58
N LEU A 86 -9.07 18.79 17.08
CA LEU A 86 -8.75 17.45 17.56
C LEU A 86 -7.35 17.01 17.12
N PHE A 87 -6.75 17.69 16.15
CA PHE A 87 -5.41 17.38 15.66
C PHE A 87 -4.45 18.53 15.92
N ALA A 88 -3.45 18.28 16.77
CA ALA A 88 -2.21 19.03 16.77
C ALA A 88 -1.28 18.47 15.68
N ILE A 89 -1.70 18.48 14.42
CA ILE A 89 -0.77 18.20 13.32
C ILE A 89 -0.01 19.50 13.04
N PRO A 90 1.32 19.53 13.11
CA PRO A 90 2.09 20.71 12.77
C PRO A 90 1.78 21.11 11.31
N ILE A 91 1.16 22.28 11.14
CA ILE A 91 0.83 22.86 9.82
C ILE A 91 2.11 23.13 9.00
N GLN A 92 3.25 23.22 9.69
CA GLN A 92 4.58 23.46 9.13
C GLN A 92 5.33 22.17 8.73
N ALA A 93 4.76 20.98 8.97
CA ALA A 93 5.36 19.73 8.50
C ALA A 93 5.25 19.64 6.98
N SER A 94 6.26 20.18 6.31
CA SER A 94 6.46 20.03 4.87
C SER A 94 7.15 18.70 4.59
N LEU A 95 6.61 17.95 3.62
CA LEU A 95 7.24 16.72 3.14
C LEU A 95 8.47 17.08 2.30
N HIS A 96 9.63 16.61 2.71
CA HIS A 96 10.85 16.75 1.91
C HIS A 96 11.03 15.54 0.99
N LEU A 97 11.67 15.74 -0.16
CA LEU A 97 12.03 14.62 -1.06
C LEU A 97 12.90 13.57 -0.37
N ALA A 98 13.65 13.96 0.66
CA ALA A 98 14.41 13.05 1.51
C ALA A 98 13.50 12.04 2.24
N ASP A 99 12.27 12.43 2.60
CA ASP A 99 11.31 11.59 3.30
C ASP A 99 10.75 10.50 2.38
N LEU A 100 10.81 10.71 1.06
CA LEU A 100 10.44 9.72 0.05
C LEU A 100 11.35 8.48 0.11
N THR A 101 12.60 8.64 0.57
CA THR A 101 13.50 7.49 0.81
C THR A 101 12.95 6.55 1.88
N GLY A 102 12.06 7.05 2.74
CA GLY A 102 11.26 6.28 3.69
C GLY A 102 10.38 5.21 3.07
N LEU A 103 9.97 5.37 1.81
CA LEU A 103 9.23 4.34 1.08
C LEU A 103 10.03 3.06 0.88
N LEU A 104 11.36 3.16 0.78
CA LEU A 104 12.26 2.02 0.57
C LEU A 104 12.74 1.41 1.88
N ALA A 105 12.83 2.22 2.94
CA ALA A 105 13.32 1.82 4.25
C ALA A 105 12.38 2.35 5.36
N PRO A 106 11.13 1.82 5.44
CA PRO A 106 10.09 2.34 6.33
C PRO A 106 10.52 2.33 7.81
N LEU A 107 11.26 1.30 8.25
CA LEU A 107 11.70 1.20 9.63
C LEU A 107 12.69 2.28 10.05
N VAL A 108 13.48 2.81 9.10
CA VAL A 108 14.54 3.79 9.40
C VAL A 108 13.94 5.18 9.67
N MET A 109 12.82 5.50 9.02
CA MET A 109 12.12 6.78 9.23
C MET A 109 11.49 6.91 10.60
N ILE A 110 11.06 5.81 11.21
CA ILE A 110 10.45 5.80 12.54
C ILE A 110 11.40 6.44 13.57
N SER A 111 12.70 6.19 13.45
CA SER A 111 13.70 6.73 14.38
C SER A 111 13.95 8.24 14.22
N ARG A 112 13.46 8.89 13.15
CA ARG A 112 13.67 10.32 12.89
C ARG A 112 12.49 11.21 13.32
N ASN A 113 11.51 10.68 14.08
CA ASN A 113 10.27 11.39 14.45
C ASN A 113 9.44 11.91 13.26
N LEU A 114 9.77 11.52 12.04
CA LEU A 114 8.99 11.86 10.85
C LEU A 114 7.78 10.93 10.77
N THR A 115 6.67 11.44 10.24
CA THR A 115 5.49 10.62 9.96
C THR A 115 5.92 9.45 9.07
N PRO A 116 5.72 8.19 9.49
CA PRO A 116 6.20 7.04 8.73
C PRO A 116 5.39 6.90 7.44
N VAL A 117 5.92 7.51 6.36
CA VAL A 117 5.43 7.33 4.99
C VAL A 117 6.07 6.06 4.42
N GLY A 118 5.61 4.92 4.92
CA GLY A 118 6.18 3.62 4.57
C GLY A 118 5.13 2.64 4.06
N PHE A 119 5.43 1.94 2.98
CA PHE A 119 4.79 0.65 2.69
C PHE A 119 5.58 -0.45 3.36
N TYR A 120 4.92 -1.56 3.74
CA TYR A 120 5.67 -2.76 4.12
C TYR A 120 6.48 -3.29 2.93
N HIS A 121 7.54 -4.04 3.21
CA HIS A 121 8.54 -4.41 2.21
C HIS A 121 7.99 -5.32 1.12
N ILE A 122 7.18 -6.32 1.48
CA ILE A 122 6.59 -7.30 0.55
C ILE A 122 5.52 -6.66 -0.34
N PRO A 123 4.62 -5.79 0.16
CA PRO A 123 3.75 -4.97 -0.67
C PRO A 123 4.45 -4.19 -1.78
N ILE A 124 5.73 -3.79 -1.66
CA ILE A 124 6.43 -3.04 -2.72
C ILE A 124 6.49 -3.84 -4.03
N ALA A 125 6.77 -5.15 -3.96
CA ALA A 125 6.70 -6.03 -5.13
C ALA A 125 5.31 -6.02 -5.78
N SER A 126 4.27 -6.10 -4.96
CA SER A 126 2.88 -6.06 -5.41
C SER A 126 2.50 -4.68 -5.95
N LEU A 127 3.02 -3.60 -5.38
CA LEU A 127 2.83 -2.23 -5.84
C LEU A 127 3.37 -2.05 -7.26
N ILE A 128 4.61 -2.49 -7.50
CA ILE A 128 5.27 -2.41 -8.81
C ILE A 128 4.48 -3.21 -9.84
N MET A 129 4.08 -4.45 -9.51
CA MET A 129 3.25 -5.27 -10.40
C MET A 129 1.92 -4.59 -10.72
N GLY A 130 1.22 -4.08 -9.70
CA GLY A 130 -0.06 -3.41 -9.85
C GLY A 130 0.02 -2.16 -10.71
N PHE A 131 1.11 -1.40 -10.58
CA PHE A 131 1.41 -0.25 -11.41
C PHE A 131 1.56 -0.62 -12.90
N PHE A 132 2.38 -1.63 -13.20
CA PHE A 132 2.52 -2.13 -14.58
C PHE A 132 1.21 -2.65 -15.15
N MET A 133 0.41 -3.35 -14.34
CA MET A 133 -0.92 -3.81 -14.75
C MET A 133 -1.88 -2.65 -15.06
N LEU A 134 -1.85 -1.57 -14.29
CA LEU A 134 -2.67 -0.39 -14.58
C LEU A 134 -2.25 0.32 -15.87
N LEU A 135 -0.93 0.44 -16.11
CA LEU A 135 -0.40 0.99 -17.34
C LEU A 135 -0.81 0.14 -18.55
N ALA A 136 -0.66 -1.19 -18.45
CA ALA A 136 -1.08 -2.12 -19.49
C ALA A 136 -2.58 -2.04 -19.76
N ALA A 137 -3.40 -1.88 -18.71
CA ALA A 137 -4.84 -1.72 -18.81
C ALA A 137 -5.30 -0.29 -19.21
N ARG A 138 -4.35 0.64 -19.44
CA ARG A 138 -4.61 2.05 -19.82
C ARG A 138 -5.58 2.76 -18.86
N ARG A 139 -5.55 2.42 -17.57
CA ARG A 139 -6.41 3.02 -16.54
C ARG A 139 -5.83 4.33 -16.02
N PHE A 140 -5.77 5.34 -16.88
CA PHE A 140 -5.14 6.63 -16.57
C PHE A 140 -5.82 7.41 -15.44
N GLY A 141 -7.10 7.16 -15.13
CA GLY A 141 -7.81 7.86 -14.06
C GLY A 141 -7.16 7.71 -12.68
N VAL A 142 -6.79 6.47 -12.28
CA VAL A 142 -6.13 6.22 -10.99
C VAL A 142 -4.73 6.84 -10.98
N MET A 143 -4.04 6.81 -12.12
CA MET A 143 -2.71 7.41 -12.27
C MET A 143 -2.77 8.94 -12.12
N MET A 144 -3.79 9.59 -12.69
CA MET A 144 -4.02 11.02 -12.52
C MET A 144 -4.34 11.40 -11.06
N ILE A 145 -5.16 10.61 -10.37
CA ILE A 145 -5.44 10.84 -8.94
C ILE A 145 -4.17 10.69 -8.10
N LEU A 146 -3.37 9.65 -8.39
CA LEU A 146 -2.09 9.41 -7.72
C LEU A 146 -1.11 10.58 -7.95
N THR A 147 -0.97 11.06 -9.19
CA THR A 147 -0.06 12.18 -9.50
C THR A 147 -0.52 13.49 -8.89
N ILE A 148 -1.80 13.85 -9.02
CA ILE A 148 -2.36 15.07 -8.43
C ILE A 148 -2.24 15.03 -6.90
N GLY A 149 -2.60 13.91 -6.26
CA GLY A 149 -2.48 13.76 -4.81
C GLY A 149 -1.03 13.85 -4.33
N THR A 150 -0.08 13.30 -5.09
CA THR A 150 1.34 13.41 -4.78
C THR A 150 1.84 14.84 -4.93
N ILE A 151 1.49 15.54 -6.03
CA ILE A 151 1.86 16.94 -6.24
C ILE A 151 1.32 17.81 -5.10
N LEU A 152 0.04 17.63 -4.73
CA LEU A 152 -0.58 18.37 -3.62
C LEU A 152 0.07 18.06 -2.26
N ALA A 153 0.60 16.85 -2.06
CA ALA A 153 1.34 16.50 -0.84
C ALA A 153 2.72 17.15 -0.76
N PHE A 154 3.32 17.53 -1.88
CA PHE A 154 4.62 18.24 -1.94
C PHE A 154 4.48 19.75 -2.08
N CYS A 155 3.37 20.23 -2.64
CA CYS A 155 2.98 21.62 -2.50
C CYS A 155 2.74 21.89 -0.99
N GLY A 156 3.11 23.08 -0.52
CA GLY A 156 2.84 23.48 0.87
C GLY A 156 1.35 23.46 1.21
N SER A 157 0.97 24.00 2.37
CA SER A 157 -0.43 24.02 2.82
C SER A 157 -1.38 24.66 1.78
N PHE A 158 -2.07 23.82 0.99
CA PHE A 158 -3.09 24.22 0.03
C PHE A 158 -4.46 24.16 0.72
N LEU A 159 -5.26 25.24 0.61
CA LEU A 159 -6.58 25.38 1.26
C LEU A 159 -6.57 25.25 2.80
N SER A 160 -5.47 25.62 3.46
CA SER A 160 -5.30 25.45 4.92
C SER A 160 -5.37 23.98 5.39
N ILE A 161 -5.16 23.03 4.46
CA ILE A 161 -5.10 21.59 4.74
C ILE A 161 -3.62 21.18 4.80
N SER A 162 -3.25 20.45 5.86
CA SER A 162 -1.87 19.94 6.04
C SER A 162 -1.45 19.02 4.88
N PRO A 163 -0.21 19.14 4.36
CA PRO A 163 0.33 18.26 3.32
C PRO A 163 0.23 16.76 3.63
N ILE A 164 0.25 16.38 4.92
CA ILE A 164 0.09 14.98 5.38
C ILE A 164 -1.29 14.42 5.01
N ILE A 165 -2.33 15.26 5.00
CA ILE A 165 -3.69 14.85 4.60
C ILE A 165 -3.73 14.56 3.11
N TRP A 166 -3.10 15.43 2.31
CA TRP A 166 -2.97 15.21 0.87
C TRP A 166 -2.20 13.94 0.54
N LEU A 167 -1.22 13.55 1.37
CA LEU A 167 -0.48 12.29 1.25
C LEU A 167 -1.34 11.04 1.50
N ALA A 168 -2.44 11.13 2.25
CA ALA A 168 -3.33 9.99 2.46
C ALA A 168 -3.95 9.48 1.14
N ILE A 169 -4.18 10.39 0.18
CA ILE A 169 -4.73 10.08 -1.15
C ILE A 169 -3.77 9.16 -1.95
N PRO A 170 -2.51 9.54 -2.24
CA PRO A 170 -1.58 8.69 -2.95
C PRO A 170 -1.24 7.41 -2.18
N VAL A 171 -1.16 7.44 -0.84
CA VAL A 171 -0.97 6.20 -0.05
C VAL A 171 -2.15 5.24 -0.23
N LEU A 172 -3.38 5.75 -0.26
CA LEU A 172 -4.55 4.94 -0.53
C LEU A 172 -4.52 4.36 -1.95
N CYS A 173 -4.20 5.18 -2.96
CA CYS A 173 -4.01 4.73 -4.34
C CYS A 173 -2.96 3.63 -4.43
N CYS A 174 -1.81 3.79 -3.77
CA CYS A 174 -0.79 2.75 -3.68
C CYS A 174 -1.31 1.48 -3.01
N SER A 175 -2.14 1.57 -1.97
CA SER A 175 -2.76 0.37 -1.39
C SER A 175 -3.71 -0.34 -2.38
N ILE A 176 -4.38 0.38 -3.28
CA ILE A 176 -5.19 -0.20 -4.35
C ILE A 176 -4.28 -0.90 -5.36
N LEU A 177 -3.18 -0.25 -5.76
CA LEU A 177 -2.17 -0.83 -6.64
C LEU A 177 -1.58 -2.12 -6.06
N VAL A 178 -1.23 -2.14 -4.77
CA VAL A 178 -0.77 -3.33 -4.06
C VAL A 178 -1.80 -4.46 -4.16
N GLY A 179 -3.08 -4.17 -3.94
CA GLY A 179 -4.16 -5.16 -4.07
C GLY A 179 -4.27 -5.71 -5.49
N ALA A 180 -4.21 -4.84 -6.50
CA ALA A 180 -4.26 -5.22 -7.91
C ALA A 180 -3.04 -6.09 -8.31
N GLY A 181 -1.83 -5.71 -7.90
CA GLY A 181 -0.64 -6.48 -8.21
C GLY A 181 -0.56 -7.80 -7.44
N MET A 182 -1.09 -7.86 -6.21
CA MET A 182 -1.25 -9.11 -5.48
C MET A 182 -2.19 -10.07 -6.23
N GLN A 183 -3.34 -9.57 -6.70
CA GLN A 183 -4.23 -10.36 -7.56
C GLN A 183 -3.55 -10.80 -8.86
N GLY A 184 -2.70 -9.94 -9.43
CA GLY A 184 -1.84 -10.26 -10.57
C GLY A 184 -0.88 -11.42 -10.30
N LEU A 185 -0.14 -11.37 -9.18
CA LEU A 185 0.80 -12.42 -8.78
C LEU A 185 0.10 -13.76 -8.52
N ILE A 186 -1.07 -13.74 -7.89
CA ILE A 186 -1.88 -14.96 -7.67
C ILE A 186 -2.34 -15.56 -9.01
N SER A 187 -2.73 -14.70 -9.95
CA SER A 187 -3.32 -15.09 -11.23
C SER A 187 -2.29 -15.32 -12.34
N ALA A 188 -1.01 -15.08 -12.08
CA ALA A 188 0.06 -15.12 -13.07
C ALA A 188 0.10 -16.44 -13.85
N GLY A 189 0.02 -16.36 -15.17
CA GLY A 189 0.15 -17.50 -16.06
C GLY A 189 1.61 -17.84 -16.40
N SER A 190 1.82 -18.82 -17.27
CA SER A 190 3.14 -19.11 -17.83
C SER A 190 3.68 -17.96 -18.69
N THR A 191 2.78 -17.17 -19.28
CA THR A 191 3.13 -15.98 -20.07
C THR A 191 3.71 -14.87 -19.20
N ASP A 192 3.29 -14.78 -17.94
CA ASP A 192 3.70 -13.72 -17.00
C ASP A 192 5.01 -14.04 -16.26
N ARG A 193 5.65 -15.19 -16.56
CA ARG A 193 6.85 -15.67 -15.86
C ARG A 193 7.99 -14.65 -15.83
N VAL A 194 8.14 -13.86 -16.90
CA VAL A 194 9.19 -12.83 -17.00
C VAL A 194 8.92 -11.71 -16.00
N TRP A 195 7.67 -11.26 -15.89
CA TRP A 195 7.28 -10.22 -14.93
C TRP A 195 7.45 -10.69 -13.49
N VAL A 196 7.05 -11.93 -13.17
CA VAL A 196 7.28 -12.51 -11.84
C VAL A 196 8.77 -12.59 -11.50
N LEU A 197 9.61 -12.97 -12.47
CA LEU A 197 11.06 -13.01 -12.29
C LEU A 197 11.66 -11.62 -12.07
N VAL A 198 11.24 -10.62 -12.85
CA VAL A 198 11.69 -9.22 -12.68
C VAL A 198 11.36 -8.72 -11.27
N ILE A 199 10.16 -8.99 -10.77
CA ILE A 199 9.77 -8.61 -9.41
C ILE A 199 10.65 -9.30 -8.37
N ALA A 200 10.92 -10.60 -8.53
CA ALA A 200 11.82 -11.33 -7.63
C ALA A 200 13.24 -10.74 -7.64
N MET A 201 13.76 -10.39 -8.83
CA MET A 201 15.08 -9.74 -8.97
C MET A 201 15.12 -8.36 -8.31
N ILE A 202 14.06 -7.55 -8.45
CA ILE A 202 13.97 -6.23 -7.80
C ILE A 202 14.00 -6.41 -6.28
N MET A 203 13.21 -7.33 -5.72
CA MET A 203 13.19 -7.61 -4.28
C MET A 203 14.54 -8.11 -3.77
N ALA A 204 15.20 -9.01 -4.51
CA ALA A 204 16.54 -9.49 -4.19
C ALA A 204 17.56 -8.33 -4.21
N THR A 205 17.47 -7.44 -5.19
CA THR A 205 18.36 -6.26 -5.29
C THR A 205 18.15 -5.32 -4.12
N LEU A 206 16.90 -5.02 -3.77
CA LEU A 206 16.56 -4.20 -2.59
C LEU A 206 17.08 -4.84 -1.30
N SER A 207 17.03 -6.17 -1.18
CA SER A 207 17.64 -6.89 -0.05
C SER A 207 19.16 -6.70 0.01
N VAL A 208 19.86 -6.80 -1.13
CA VAL A 208 21.32 -6.64 -1.16
C VAL A 208 21.70 -5.20 -0.81
N VAL A 209 21.02 -4.22 -1.41
CA VAL A 209 21.26 -2.80 -1.13
C VAL A 209 21.05 -2.49 0.35
N THR A 210 19.98 -3.00 0.96
CA THR A 210 19.69 -2.78 2.39
C THR A 210 20.69 -3.47 3.31
N LEU A 211 21.21 -4.64 2.93
CA LEU A 211 22.27 -5.33 3.67
C LEU A 211 23.62 -4.61 3.56
N LEU A 212 23.97 -4.08 2.38
CA LEU A 212 25.16 -3.25 2.19
C LEU A 212 25.07 -1.95 2.99
N LEU A 213 23.90 -1.32 3.04
CA LEU A 213 23.66 -0.16 3.89
C LEU A 213 23.84 -0.52 5.37
N ALA A 214 23.28 -1.65 5.82
CA ALA A 214 23.47 -2.13 7.19
C ALA A 214 24.96 -2.29 7.54
N ALA A 215 25.74 -2.94 6.66
CA ALA A 215 27.18 -3.12 6.83
C ALA A 215 27.93 -1.78 6.92
N LYS A 216 27.60 -0.82 6.04
CA LYS A 216 28.19 0.52 6.07
C LYS A 216 27.89 1.26 7.38
N TYR A 217 26.65 1.17 7.89
CA TYR A 217 26.28 1.79 9.17
C TYR A 217 26.95 1.14 10.38
N TYR A 218 27.24 -0.16 10.34
CA TYR A 218 28.05 -0.83 11.38
C TYR A 218 29.49 -0.32 11.40
N GLN A 219 30.08 -0.01 10.24
CA GLN A 219 31.48 0.39 10.12
C GLN A 219 31.74 1.88 10.39
N ILE A 220 30.85 2.78 9.97
CA ILE A 220 31.13 4.24 9.99
C ILE A 220 31.03 4.87 11.38
N PHE A 221 30.22 4.31 12.28
CA PHE A 221 29.78 5.04 13.48
C PHE A 221 30.25 4.46 14.81
N ALA A 222 31.38 3.75 14.89
CA ALA A 222 31.97 3.29 16.18
C ALA A 222 30.94 2.71 17.20
N GLY A 223 29.92 2.00 16.71
CA GLY A 223 28.82 1.46 17.54
C GLY A 223 27.55 2.35 17.70
N LEU A 224 27.61 3.66 17.45
CA LEU A 224 26.45 4.58 17.54
C LEU A 224 25.38 4.29 16.47
N GLY A 225 25.78 3.78 15.31
CA GLY A 225 24.89 3.40 14.20
C GLY A 225 24.21 2.03 14.37
N THR A 226 24.51 1.29 15.45
CA THR A 226 24.06 -0.10 15.62
C THR A 226 22.54 -0.25 15.64
N SER A 227 21.82 0.72 16.20
CA SER A 227 20.35 0.73 16.19
C SER A 227 19.79 0.80 14.76
N TYR A 228 20.33 1.70 13.94
CA TYR A 228 19.94 1.84 12.53
C TYR A 228 20.34 0.62 11.69
N ALA A 229 21.54 0.10 11.92
CA ALA A 229 22.03 -1.07 11.21
C ALA A 229 21.16 -2.32 11.50
N LYS A 230 20.65 -2.48 12.73
CA LYS A 230 19.66 -3.52 13.07
C LYS A 230 18.35 -3.33 12.29
N LEU A 231 17.84 -2.10 12.14
CA LEU A 231 16.62 -1.83 11.37
C LEU A 231 16.79 -2.15 9.88
N PHE A 232 17.95 -1.84 9.30
CA PHE A 232 18.28 -2.21 7.92
C PHE A 232 18.41 -3.73 7.75
N LEU A 233 18.96 -4.42 8.75
CA LEU A 233 19.05 -5.88 8.73
C LEU A 233 17.67 -6.54 8.77
N GLU A 234 16.76 -6.08 9.64
CA GLU A 234 15.38 -6.58 9.67
C GLU A 234 14.63 -6.27 8.36
N THR A 235 14.83 -5.07 7.81
CA THR A 235 14.32 -4.69 6.48
C THR A 235 14.83 -5.63 5.39
N ALA A 236 16.12 -5.97 5.39
CA ALA A 236 16.71 -6.90 4.44
C ALA A 236 16.07 -8.30 4.56
N LYS A 237 15.86 -8.81 5.79
CA LYS A 237 15.17 -10.10 6.02
C LYS A 237 13.76 -10.12 5.42
N MET A 238 12.99 -9.02 5.54
CA MET A 238 11.67 -8.94 4.92
C MET A 238 11.74 -8.94 3.38
N TYR A 239 12.72 -8.24 2.80
CA TYR A 239 12.95 -8.29 1.35
C TYR A 239 13.35 -9.69 0.87
N ILE A 240 14.18 -10.43 1.62
CA ILE A 240 14.50 -11.83 1.33
C ILE A 240 13.25 -12.70 1.39
N LEU A 241 12.39 -12.51 2.41
CA LEU A 241 11.12 -13.23 2.52
C LEU A 241 10.22 -12.96 1.31
N GLY A 242 10.11 -11.70 0.87
CA GLY A 242 9.37 -11.34 -0.33
C GLY A 242 9.98 -11.91 -1.62
N ALA A 243 11.31 -11.87 -1.75
CA ALA A 243 12.04 -12.41 -2.91
C ALA A 243 11.89 -13.93 -3.01
N THR A 244 12.03 -14.65 -1.89
CA THR A 244 11.85 -16.10 -1.83
C THR A 244 10.42 -16.49 -2.20
N ALA A 245 9.41 -15.79 -1.67
CA ALA A 245 8.02 -16.02 -2.04
C ALA A 245 7.79 -15.81 -3.56
N ALA A 246 8.28 -14.70 -4.11
CA ALA A 246 8.17 -14.40 -5.55
C ALA A 246 8.90 -15.45 -6.42
N THR A 247 10.08 -15.90 -6.00
CA THR A 247 10.85 -16.94 -6.69
C THR A 247 10.13 -18.30 -6.66
N ILE A 248 9.50 -18.68 -5.55
CA ILE A 248 8.69 -19.90 -5.49
C ILE A 248 7.52 -19.83 -6.48
N ILE A 249 6.84 -18.68 -6.57
CA ILE A 249 5.76 -18.47 -7.55
C ILE A 249 6.31 -18.52 -8.99
N PHE A 250 7.49 -17.97 -9.23
CA PHE A 250 8.17 -18.09 -10.52
C PHE A 250 8.39 -19.57 -10.89
N PHE A 251 8.87 -20.40 -9.98
CA PHE A 251 9.05 -21.84 -10.26
C PHE A 251 7.73 -22.56 -10.51
N ILE A 252 6.69 -22.25 -9.72
CA ILE A 252 5.33 -22.81 -9.92
C ILE A 252 4.78 -22.41 -11.30
N THR A 253 4.93 -21.14 -11.71
CA THR A 253 4.46 -20.63 -13.01
C THR A 253 5.28 -21.20 -14.17
N ARG A 254 6.60 -21.36 -14.00
CA ARG A 254 7.50 -21.99 -14.97
C ARG A 254 7.16 -23.47 -15.18
N ALA A 255 6.87 -24.20 -14.11
CA ALA A 255 6.45 -25.61 -14.16
C ALA A 255 5.01 -25.80 -14.67
N ARG A 256 4.30 -24.72 -15.01
CA ARG A 256 2.87 -24.72 -15.43
C ARG A 256 1.93 -25.36 -14.40
N LEU A 257 2.34 -25.41 -13.13
CA LEU A 257 1.51 -25.93 -12.04
C LEU A 257 0.41 -24.90 -11.72
N ARG A 258 -0.85 -25.30 -11.90
CA ARG A 258 -2.04 -24.46 -11.65
C ARG A 258 -2.54 -24.56 -10.22
N ILE A 259 -1.63 -24.57 -9.24
CA ILE A 259 -1.99 -24.67 -7.81
C ILE A 259 -2.28 -23.28 -7.25
N ARG A 260 -3.46 -22.74 -7.57
CA ARG A 260 -3.87 -21.38 -7.17
C ARG A 260 -3.88 -21.18 -5.66
N TRP A 261 -4.28 -22.21 -4.91
CA TRP A 261 -4.40 -22.17 -3.46
C TRP A 261 -3.03 -21.98 -2.77
N LEU A 262 -2.02 -22.72 -3.23
CA LEU A 262 -0.65 -22.60 -2.71
C LEU A 262 -0.08 -21.19 -2.92
N ARG A 263 -0.27 -20.60 -4.11
CA ARG A 263 0.17 -19.22 -4.39
C ARG A 263 -0.50 -18.21 -3.46
N TRP A 264 -1.81 -18.38 -3.24
CA TRP A 264 -2.58 -17.52 -2.36
C TRP A 264 -2.08 -17.62 -0.91
N VAL A 265 -1.95 -18.84 -0.37
CA VAL A 265 -1.44 -19.07 1.00
C VAL A 265 -0.03 -18.51 1.17
N LEU A 266 0.86 -18.77 0.20
CA LEU A 266 2.25 -18.32 0.26
C LEU A 266 2.36 -16.79 0.24
N LEU A 267 1.59 -16.11 -0.62
CA LEU A 267 1.58 -14.65 -0.68
C LEU A 267 0.91 -14.01 0.53
N CYS A 268 -0.23 -14.56 0.98
CA CYS A 268 -0.95 -14.05 2.14
C CYS A 268 -0.17 -14.25 3.43
N SER A 269 0.50 -15.39 3.60
CA SER A 269 1.36 -15.66 4.78
C SER A 269 2.57 -14.72 4.80
N ALA A 270 3.28 -14.57 3.67
CA ALA A 270 4.40 -13.64 3.58
C ALA A 270 3.96 -12.20 3.92
N MET A 271 2.87 -11.72 3.33
CA MET A 271 2.30 -10.40 3.67
C MET A 271 1.89 -10.26 5.13
N ALA A 272 1.27 -11.29 5.71
CA ALA A 272 0.83 -11.26 7.09
C ALA A 272 2.04 -11.12 8.02
N ILE A 273 3.08 -11.92 7.80
CA ILE A 273 4.33 -11.85 8.57
C ILE A 273 4.94 -10.45 8.49
N ASP A 274 5.05 -9.88 7.28
CA ASP A 274 5.59 -8.53 7.07
C ASP A 274 4.74 -7.45 7.75
N THR A 275 3.41 -7.57 7.67
CA THR A 275 2.47 -6.65 8.33
C THR A 275 2.58 -6.73 9.85
N PHE A 276 2.59 -7.93 10.43
CA PHE A 276 2.66 -8.11 11.89
C PHE A 276 4.01 -7.68 12.45
N LEU A 277 5.11 -8.06 11.81
CA LEU A 277 6.45 -7.68 12.25
C LEU A 277 6.66 -6.17 12.07
N GLY A 278 6.27 -5.62 10.92
CA GLY A 278 6.33 -4.18 10.68
C GLY A 278 5.47 -3.38 11.66
N ALA A 279 4.23 -3.80 11.92
CA ALA A 279 3.35 -3.15 12.88
C ALA A 279 3.91 -3.22 14.31
N ARG A 280 4.45 -4.37 14.72
CA ARG A 280 5.12 -4.52 16.02
C ARG A 280 6.28 -3.54 16.16
N PHE A 281 7.16 -3.44 15.15
CA PHE A 281 8.27 -2.47 15.19
C PHE A 281 7.81 -1.01 15.24
N ILE A 282 6.68 -0.69 14.61
CA ILE A 282 6.08 0.65 14.68
C ILE A 282 5.52 0.91 16.07
N VAL A 283 4.76 -0.02 16.63
CA VAL A 283 4.13 0.10 17.95
C VAL A 283 5.20 0.21 19.05
N ASP A 284 6.19 -0.70 19.07
CA ASP A 284 7.28 -0.73 20.07
C ASP A 284 8.17 0.53 20.05
N ARG A 285 8.06 1.37 19.00
CA ARG A 285 8.80 2.62 18.87
C ARG A 285 7.97 3.86 19.13
N ILE A 286 6.65 3.77 18.97
CA ILE A 286 5.71 4.88 19.17
C ILE A 286 5.20 4.91 20.61
N PHE A 287 4.93 3.76 21.21
CA PHE A 287 4.38 3.57 22.56
C PHE A 287 5.44 3.00 23.50
#